data_AF-A0A8W8M0P6-F1
#
_entry.id   AF-A0A8W8M0P6-F1
#
_cell.length_a   1.000
_cell.length_b   1.000
_cell.length_c   1.000
_cell.angle_alpha   90.00
_cell.angle_beta   90.00
_cell.angle_gamma   90.00
#
_symmetry.space_group_name_H-M   'P 1'
#
loop_
_entity.id
_entity.type
_entity.pdbx_description
1 polymer ?
#
loop_
_entity_poly.entity_id
_entity_poly.type
_entity_poly.pdbx_seq_one_letter_code
_entity_poly.pdbx_strand_id
1 'polypeptide(L)'
;MTIINKSCIRPVKFVDCPAGYFGHNCSDMCTQPSYGIQCGQKCNCTACHHIFGCNLTTEIPEIGTATVKHKRSNELQSAKNSTHQKLPGKLNIVNNE
;
A
#
# COMPACT_ATOMS: atom_id res chain seq x y z
N MET A 1 -22.31 -27.09 34.39
CA MET A 1 -22.87 -26.61 33.11
C MET A 1 -22.07 -25.38 32.70
N THR A 2 -21.02 -25.55 31.91
CA THR A 2 -20.10 -24.43 31.61
C THR A 2 -20.47 -23.83 30.26
N ILE A 3 -20.95 -22.58 30.29
CA ILE A 3 -21.27 -21.80 29.10
C ILE A 3 -19.95 -21.42 28.42
N ILE A 4 -19.61 -22.11 27.33
CA ILE A 4 -18.44 -21.78 26.52
C ILE A 4 -18.84 -20.58 25.65
N ASN A 5 -18.40 -19.37 26.02
CA ASN A 5 -18.58 -18.17 25.22
C ASN A 5 -17.79 -18.29 23.90
N LYS A 6 -18.42 -18.87 22.87
CA LYS A 6 -17.85 -18.95 21.52
C LYS A 6 -18.01 -17.61 20.82
N SER A 7 -17.02 -16.74 20.96
CA SER A 7 -16.94 -15.51 20.14
C SER A 7 -16.53 -15.87 18.72
N CYS A 8 -17.33 -15.46 17.73
CA CYS A 8 -17.05 -15.71 16.32
C CYS A 8 -16.06 -14.65 15.80
N ILE A 9 -14.78 -15.01 15.68
CA ILE A 9 -13.81 -14.16 14.99
C ILE A 9 -14.02 -14.36 13.48
N ARG A 10 -14.57 -13.33 12.83
CA ARG A 10 -14.75 -13.33 11.37
C ARG A 10 -13.39 -13.07 10.72
N PRO A 11 -12.83 -14.00 9.92
CA PRO A 11 -11.57 -13.74 9.24
C PRO A 11 -11.77 -12.61 8.23
N VAL A 12 -11.18 -11.44 8.51
CA VAL A 12 -11.16 -10.34 7.55
C VAL A 12 -10.15 -10.71 6.49
N LYS A 13 -10.62 -11.14 5.32
CA LYS A 13 -9.74 -11.23 4.15
C LYS A 13 -9.43 -9.81 3.71
N PHE A 14 -8.19 -9.38 3.93
CA PHE A 14 -7.69 -8.15 3.36
C PHE A 14 -7.45 -8.40 1.87
N VAL A 15 -8.31 -7.84 1.02
CA VAL A 15 -8.06 -7.85 -0.43
C VAL A 15 -6.99 -6.81 -0.68
N ASP A 16 -5.83 -7.25 -1.18
CA ASP A 16 -4.79 -6.32 -1.61
C ASP A 16 -5.29 -5.55 -2.83
N CYS A 17 -5.47 -4.24 -2.66
CA CYS A 17 -5.91 -3.36 -3.73
C CYS A 17 -4.77 -3.00 -4.67
N PRO A 18 -5.07 -2.77 -5.96
CA PRO A 18 -4.08 -2.26 -6.89
C PRO A 18 -3.56 -0.90 -6.44
N ALA A 19 -2.34 -0.56 -6.85
CA ALA A 19 -1.75 0.73 -6.54
C ALA A 19 -2.68 1.87 -6.99
N GLY A 20 -2.87 2.85 -6.12
CA GLY A 20 -3.79 3.96 -6.34
C GLY A 20 -5.21 3.76 -5.85
N TYR A 21 -5.54 2.59 -5.27
CA TYR A 21 -6.87 2.28 -4.76
C TYR A 21 -6.84 1.65 -3.37
N PHE A 22 -7.93 1.86 -2.62
CA PHE A 22 -8.15 1.33 -1.27
C PHE A 22 -9.65 1.15 -0.98
N GLY A 23 -9.98 0.74 0.25
CA GLY A 23 -11.36 0.59 0.70
C GLY A 23 -12.00 -0.75 0.31
N HIS A 24 -13.31 -0.85 0.54
CA HIS A 24 -14.05 -2.08 0.25
C HIS A 24 -14.13 -2.30 -1.27
N ASN A 25 -13.67 -3.48 -1.74
CA ASN A 25 -13.53 -3.80 -3.17
C ASN A 25 -12.68 -2.79 -3.96
N CYS A 26 -11.76 -2.07 -3.31
CA CYS A 26 -10.87 -1.12 -3.97
C CYS A 26 -11.61 0.01 -4.68
N SER A 27 -12.77 0.41 -4.14
CA SER A 27 -13.64 1.44 -4.72
C SER A 27 -13.10 2.86 -4.52
N ASP A 28 -12.22 3.06 -3.53
CA ASP A 28 -11.72 4.38 -3.18
C ASP A 28 -10.38 4.64 -3.87
N MET A 29 -10.25 5.79 -4.52
CA MET A 29 -9.00 6.21 -5.18
C MET A 29 -8.14 7.02 -4.20
N CYS A 30 -6.82 6.84 -4.25
CA CYS A 30 -5.90 7.65 -3.45
C CYS A 30 -6.06 9.15 -3.77
N THR A 31 -6.32 9.94 -2.73
CA THR A 31 -6.40 11.39 -2.82
C THR A 31 -5.02 12.03 -2.68
N GLN A 32 -4.77 13.10 -3.42
CA GLN A 32 -3.54 13.88 -3.28
C GLN A 32 -3.34 14.33 -1.82
N PRO A 33 -2.12 14.23 -1.25
CA PRO A 33 -0.84 13.89 -1.89
C PRO A 33 -0.50 12.40 -1.93
N SER A 34 -1.41 11.49 -1.61
CA SER A 34 -1.09 10.07 -1.47
C SER A 34 -1.21 9.28 -2.77
N TYR A 35 -0.34 8.28 -2.96
CA TYR A 35 -0.33 7.41 -4.14
C TYR A 35 0.31 6.04 -3.86
N GLY A 36 0.23 5.12 -4.82
CA GLY A 36 0.86 3.80 -4.74
C GLY A 36 0.04 2.75 -3.97
N ILE A 37 0.69 1.66 -3.56
CA ILE A 37 0.04 0.57 -2.80
C ILE A 37 -0.47 1.12 -1.46
N GLN A 38 -1.75 0.89 -1.19
CA GLN A 38 -2.44 1.38 0.02
C GLN A 38 -2.28 2.90 0.26
N CYS A 39 -2.02 3.69 -0.79
CA CYS A 39 -1.76 5.12 -0.68
C CYS A 39 -0.60 5.48 0.27
N GLY A 40 0.37 4.58 0.46
CA GLY A 40 1.46 4.75 1.43
C GLY A 40 2.57 5.71 0.98
N GLN A 41 2.59 6.13 -0.28
CA GLN A 41 3.58 7.07 -0.81
C GLN A 41 3.00 8.48 -0.90
N LYS A 42 3.86 9.50 -0.82
CA LYS A 42 3.46 10.92 -0.82
C LYS A 42 4.11 11.69 -1.97
N CYS A 43 3.30 12.41 -2.73
CA CYS A 43 3.70 13.31 -3.80
C CYS A 43 4.26 14.62 -3.25
N ASN A 44 5.24 15.18 -3.98
CA ASN A 44 5.86 16.49 -3.72
C ASN A 44 5.68 17.43 -4.92
N CYS A 45 4.63 17.23 -5.72
CA CYS A 45 4.32 17.99 -6.92
C CYS A 45 2.88 18.52 -6.85
N THR A 46 2.58 19.55 -7.65
CA THR A 46 1.25 20.17 -7.72
C THR A 46 0.19 19.25 -8.35
N ALA A 47 0.57 18.42 -9.32
CA ALA A 47 -0.30 17.41 -9.92
C ALA A 47 0.26 16.00 -9.70
N CYS A 48 -0.49 15.19 -8.95
CA CYS A 48 -0.11 13.85 -8.52
C CYS A 48 -1.08 12.81 -9.09
N HIS A 49 -0.55 11.77 -9.73
CA HIS A 49 -1.34 10.62 -10.16
C HIS A 49 -1.44 9.58 -9.04
N HIS A 50 -2.64 9.06 -8.76
CA HIS A 50 -2.91 8.11 -7.68
C HIS A 50 -2.08 6.81 -7.78
N ILE A 51 -1.68 6.40 -8.99
CA ILE A 51 -0.91 5.17 -9.21
C ILE A 51 0.61 5.41 -9.09
N PHE A 52 1.15 6.35 -9.86
CA PHE A 52 2.60 6.53 -10.05
C PHE A 52 3.14 7.86 -9.48
N GLY A 53 2.28 8.68 -8.90
CA GLY A 53 2.66 9.94 -8.27
C GLY A 53 2.99 11.04 -9.28
N CYS A 54 4.15 11.66 -9.12
CA CYS A 54 4.59 12.77 -9.97
C CYS A 54 5.18 12.25 -11.29
N ASN A 55 4.51 12.46 -12.43
CA ASN A 55 5.03 12.14 -13.76
C ASN A 55 4.73 13.30 -14.73
N LEU A 56 5.34 14.45 -14.44
CA LEU A 56 5.37 15.59 -15.33
C LEU A 56 6.77 15.68 -15.95
N THR A 57 7.11 14.73 -16.81
CA THR A 57 8.02 15.05 -17.91
C THR A 57 7.13 15.51 -19.05
N THR A 58 6.93 16.82 -19.15
CA THR A 58 6.45 17.51 -20.35
C THR A 58 7.51 17.37 -21.44
N GLU A 59 7.73 16.14 -21.91
CA GLU A 59 8.42 15.89 -23.16
C GLU A 59 7.32 15.91 -24.21
N ILE A 60 7.15 17.05 -24.88
CA ILE A 60 6.36 17.13 -26.11
C ILE A 60 6.87 16.00 -27.01
N PRO A 61 6.07 14.99 -27.35
CA PRO A 61 6.54 13.96 -28.26
C PRO A 61 6.58 14.59 -29.65
N GLU A 62 7.76 15.06 -30.07
CA GLU A 62 8.11 14.95 -31.48
C GLU A 62 8.13 13.46 -31.79
N ILE A 63 6.96 12.95 -32.20
CA ILE A 63 6.71 11.65 -32.85
C ILE A 63 7.70 10.56 -32.37
N GLY A 64 7.51 10.07 -31.15
CA GLY A 64 8.41 9.07 -30.57
C GLY A 64 7.70 8.24 -29.52
N THR A 65 7.58 6.94 -29.78
CA THR A 65 7.05 5.93 -28.86
C THR A 65 7.70 6.06 -27.49
N ALA A 66 6.91 6.46 -26.48
CA ALA A 66 7.36 6.62 -25.11
C ALA A 66 7.84 5.27 -24.53
N THR A 67 9.15 5.05 -24.50
CA THR A 67 9.72 3.96 -23.73
C THR A 67 9.58 4.31 -22.25
N VAL A 68 8.72 3.58 -21.55
CA VAL A 68 8.54 3.71 -20.09
C VAL A 68 9.88 3.39 -19.42
N LYS A 69 10.60 4.42 -18.98
CA LYS A 69 11.74 4.26 -18.06
C LYS A 69 11.17 3.91 -16.69
N HIS A 70 10.83 2.65 -16.50
CA HIS A 70 10.79 2.08 -15.16
C HIS A 70 12.18 2.33 -14.56
N LYS A 71 12.27 3.12 -13.48
CA LYS A 71 13.49 3.25 -12.69
C LYS A 71 13.83 1.86 -12.14
N ARG A 72 14.53 1.02 -12.93
CA ARG A 72 15.28 -0.10 -12.40
C ARG A 72 16.40 0.52 -11.58
N SER A 73 16.20 0.63 -10.27
CA SER A 73 17.32 0.83 -9.35
C SER A 73 18.25 -0.38 -9.51
N ASN A 74 19.31 -0.23 -10.30
CA ASN A 74 20.53 -0.98 -10.09
C ASN A 74 21.23 -0.34 -8.88
N GLU A 75 20.71 -0.63 -7.70
CA GLU A 75 21.42 -0.47 -6.44
C GLU A 75 21.47 -1.87 -5.83
N LEU A 76 22.70 -2.35 -5.65
CA LEU A 76 23.10 -3.60 -5.01
C LEU A 76 22.01 -4.19 -4.09
N GLN A 77 21.49 -5.38 -4.45
CA GLN A 77 20.63 -6.19 -3.60
C GLN A 77 21.43 -6.69 -2.38
N SER A 78 21.74 -5.78 -1.45
CA SER A 78 22.30 -6.11 -0.16
C SER A 78 21.18 -6.08 0.86
N ALA A 79 20.65 -7.28 1.13
CA ALA A 79 19.85 -7.67 2.29
C ALA A 79 18.74 -6.69 2.73
N LYS A 80 17.54 -6.88 2.16
CA LYS A 80 16.31 -6.69 2.94
C LYS A 80 15.52 -7.98 2.87
N ASN A 81 15.89 -8.91 3.75
CA ASN A 81 14.97 -9.96 4.16
C ASN A 81 13.72 -9.27 4.72
N SER A 82 12.66 -9.19 3.92
CA SER A 82 11.38 -8.72 4.42
C SER A 82 10.79 -9.85 5.27
N THR A 83 11.28 -9.93 6.51
CA THR A 83 10.55 -10.61 7.58
C THR A 83 9.21 -9.91 7.67
N HIS A 84 8.15 -10.70 7.53
CA HIS A 84 6.76 -10.30 7.77
C HIS A 84 6.68 -9.23 8.86
N GLN A 85 6.08 -8.09 8.52
CA GLN A 85 5.85 -7.00 9.45
C GLN A 85 5.05 -7.54 10.64
N LYS A 86 5.72 -7.60 11.79
CA LYS A 86 5.08 -7.80 13.09
C LYS A 86 4.20 -6.57 13.36
N LEU A 87 2.88 -6.74 13.31
CA LEU A 87 1.96 -5.72 13.82
C LEU A 87 2.26 -5.48 15.31
N PRO A 88 2.21 -4.23 15.82
CA PRO A 88 2.16 -3.98 17.26
C PRO A 88 0.75 -4.34 17.79
N GLY A 89 0.42 -5.63 17.81
CA GLY A 89 -0.68 -6.13 18.63
C GLY A 89 -0.21 -6.15 20.07
N LYS A 90 -0.63 -5.17 20.87
CA LYS A 90 -0.38 -5.14 22.31
C LYS A 90 -1.22 -6.27 22.93
N LEU A 91 -0.59 -7.39 23.24
CA LEU A 91 -1.20 -8.50 23.98
C LEU A 91 -1.41 -8.04 25.43
N ASN A 92 -2.64 -7.69 25.78
CA ASN A 92 -3.01 -7.49 27.19
C ASN A 92 -3.31 -8.87 27.79
N ILE A 93 -2.36 -9.40 28.55
CA ILE A 93 -2.56 -10.58 29.39
C ILE A 93 -3.28 -10.09 30.66
N VAL A 94 -4.58 -10.36 30.78
CA VAL A 94 -5.29 -10.24 32.07
C VAL A 94 -4.99 -11.51 32.85
N ASN A 95 -4.11 -11.42 33.84
CA ASN A 95 -3.96 -12.45 34.86
C ASN A 95 -5.14 -12.29 35.83
N ASN A 96 -6.01 -13.28 35.89
CA ASN A 96 -7.11 -13.31 36.85
C ASN A 96 -6.69 -14.23 38.01
N GLU A 97 -6.41 -13.64 39.17
CA GLU A 97 -6.52 -14.33 40.47
C GLU A 97 -7.99 -14.65 40.78
#